data_AF-A0A6A4TPF3-F1
#
_entry.id   AF-A0A6A4TPF3-F1
#
_cell.length_a   1.000
_cell.length_b   1.000
_cell.length_c   1.000
_cell.angle_alpha   90.00
_cell.angle_beta   90.00
_cell.angle_gamma   90.00
#
_symmetry.space_group_name_H-M   'P 1'
#
loop_
_entity.id
_entity.type
_entity.pdbx_description
1 polymer ?
#
loop_
_entity_poly.entity_id
_entity_poly.type
_entity_poly.pdbx_seq_one_letter_code
_entity_poly.pdbx_strand_id
1 'polypeptide(L)'
;MDAKERAVSALVQSNKRVALLVAAGVAVLGLGLGYKYLRRPEGGEEEEEEEEEEEALVRVGVVSRLLVHPLKSGTAVSVTRAECQELGLRFGELQDRHWLVVTEDGHMVTGRQEPRLVLVSLTCEGGHVRLSGPEMEELRFPVKQPDGPVMDCRSRYMRFNL
;
A
#
# COMPACT_ATOMS: atom_id res chain seq x y z
N MET A 1 -1.76 -49.51 77.09
CA MET A 1 -1.64 -48.19 76.43
C MET A 1 -2.25 -48.35 75.05
N ASP A 2 -3.36 -47.65 74.82
CA ASP A 2 -4.55 -48.19 74.16
C ASP A 2 -4.60 -47.89 72.65
N ALA A 3 -4.90 -48.92 71.85
CA ALA A 3 -4.99 -48.84 70.39
C ALA A 3 -6.07 -47.86 69.91
N LYS A 4 -7.05 -47.54 70.77
CA LYS A 4 -8.10 -46.55 70.52
C LYS A 4 -7.56 -45.13 70.39
N GLU A 5 -6.56 -44.74 71.20
CA GLU A 5 -5.97 -43.39 71.10
C GLU A 5 -5.23 -43.18 69.79
N ARG A 6 -4.58 -44.23 69.26
CA ARG A 6 -3.89 -44.18 67.95
C ARG A 6 -4.87 -44.11 66.78
N ALA A 7 -6.01 -44.79 66.86
CA ALA A 7 -7.04 -44.73 65.84
C ALA A 7 -7.74 -43.36 65.80
N VAL A 8 -8.05 -42.79 66.98
CA VAL A 8 -8.65 -41.45 67.09
C VAL A 8 -7.67 -40.37 66.64
N SER A 9 -6.40 -40.45 67.00
CA SER A 9 -5.40 -39.47 66.53
C SER A 9 -5.19 -39.53 65.02
N ALA A 10 -5.20 -40.73 64.41
CA ALA A 10 -5.09 -40.91 62.97
C ALA A 10 -6.31 -40.36 62.20
N LEU A 11 -7.53 -40.58 62.72
CA LEU A 11 -8.76 -40.02 62.13
C LEU A 11 -8.85 -38.49 62.27
N VAL A 12 -8.40 -37.96 63.41
CA VAL A 12 -8.30 -36.50 63.63
C VAL A 12 -7.22 -35.89 62.73
N GLN A 13 -6.14 -36.63 62.45
CA GLN A 13 -5.03 -36.16 61.63
C GLN A 13 -5.37 -36.14 60.13
N SER A 14 -6.23 -37.04 59.63
CA SER A 14 -6.74 -36.97 58.25
C SER A 14 -7.67 -35.78 58.03
N ASN A 15 -8.58 -35.49 58.97
CA ASN A 15 -9.46 -34.33 58.88
C ASN A 15 -8.70 -33.00 58.98
N LYS A 16 -7.64 -32.93 59.80
CA LYS A 16 -6.73 -31.78 59.86
C LYS A 16 -5.98 -31.57 58.54
N ARG A 17 -5.57 -32.64 57.86
CA ARG A 17 -4.92 -32.58 56.54
C ARG A 17 -5.90 -32.12 55.45
N VAL A 18 -7.13 -32.63 55.44
CA VAL A 18 -8.18 -32.19 54.50
C VAL A 18 -8.52 -30.72 54.73
N ALA A 19 -8.69 -30.29 55.99
CA ALA A 19 -8.94 -28.90 56.32
C ALA A 19 -7.76 -27.98 55.91
N LEU A 20 -6.51 -28.43 56.09
CA LEU A 20 -5.32 -27.71 55.63
C LEU A 20 -5.27 -27.56 54.11
N LEU A 21 -5.62 -28.60 53.35
CA LEU A 21 -5.64 -28.55 51.89
C LEU A 21 -6.74 -27.62 51.36
N VAL A 22 -7.92 -27.63 51.98
CA VAL A 22 -9.02 -26.71 51.64
C VAL A 22 -8.62 -25.27 51.96
N ALA A 23 -8.04 -25.02 53.14
CA ALA A 23 -7.57 -23.69 53.53
C ALA A 23 -6.45 -23.17 52.60
N ALA A 24 -5.51 -24.04 52.22
CA ALA A 24 -4.47 -23.69 51.25
C ALA A 24 -5.06 -23.35 49.87
N GLY A 25 -6.06 -24.12 49.40
CA GLY A 25 -6.76 -23.84 48.14
C GLY A 25 -7.47 -22.50 48.14
N VAL A 26 -8.19 -22.17 49.23
CA VAL A 26 -8.86 -20.86 49.39
C VAL A 26 -7.84 -19.73 49.47
N ALA A 27 -6.71 -19.92 50.16
CA ALA A 27 -5.65 -18.93 50.25
C ALA A 27 -5.03 -18.65 48.87
N VAL A 28 -4.71 -19.68 48.08
CA VAL A 28 -4.15 -19.53 46.72
C VAL A 28 -5.14 -18.81 45.79
N LEU A 29 -6.42 -19.15 45.85
CA LEU A 29 -7.45 -18.46 45.05
C LEU A 29 -7.62 -17.00 45.48
N GLY A 30 -7.66 -16.72 46.78
CA GLY A 30 -7.75 -15.36 47.31
C GLY A 30 -6.53 -14.52 46.95
N LEU A 31 -5.32 -15.10 47.01
CA LEU A 31 -4.08 -14.43 46.62
C LEU A 31 -4.00 -14.22 45.11
N GLY A 32 -4.47 -15.16 44.29
CA GLY A 32 -4.54 -15.02 42.83
C GLY A 32 -5.54 -13.95 42.38
N LEU A 33 -6.73 -13.92 42.99
CA LEU A 33 -7.75 -12.89 42.72
C LEU A 33 -7.30 -11.52 43.26
N GLY A 34 -6.75 -11.48 44.47
CA GLY A 34 -6.18 -10.27 45.06
C GLY A 34 -5.00 -9.74 44.24
N TYR A 35 -4.15 -10.62 43.72
CA TYR A 35 -3.05 -10.25 42.82
C TYR A 35 -3.59 -9.69 41.50
N LYS A 36 -4.59 -10.31 40.86
CA LYS A 36 -5.23 -9.76 39.65
C LYS A 36 -5.89 -8.40 39.90
N TYR A 37 -6.46 -8.20 41.08
CA TYR A 37 -7.09 -6.94 41.47
C TYR A 37 -6.07 -5.84 41.79
N LEU A 38 -4.97 -6.16 42.50
CA LEU A 38 -3.87 -5.23 42.80
C LEU A 38 -2.97 -4.95 41.59
N ARG A 39 -2.93 -5.85 40.60
CA ARG A 39 -2.29 -5.64 39.29
C ARG A 39 -3.24 -5.04 38.25
N ARG A 40 -4.35 -4.43 38.66
CA ARG A 40 -4.97 -3.42 37.78
C ARG A 40 -3.92 -2.30 37.62
N PRO A 41 -3.41 -2.06 36.42
CA PRO A 41 -2.47 -0.98 36.23
C PRO A 41 -3.26 0.33 36.40
N GLU A 42 -2.97 1.10 37.46
CA GLU A 42 -3.41 2.51 37.60
C GLU A 42 -2.64 3.43 36.63
N GLY A 43 -2.52 2.99 35.39
CA GLY A 43 -1.64 3.59 34.39
C GLY A 43 -1.37 2.63 33.24
N GLY A 44 -2.34 1.76 32.92
CA GLY A 44 -2.42 1.31 31.54
C GLY A 44 -2.84 2.55 30.78
N GLU A 45 -1.94 3.05 29.93
CA GLU A 45 -2.34 3.83 28.77
C GLU A 45 -3.66 3.21 28.31
N GLU A 46 -4.69 4.02 28.22
CA GLU A 46 -5.79 3.73 27.33
C GLU A 46 -5.09 3.53 25.97
N GLU A 47 -4.68 2.30 25.67
CA GLU A 47 -4.77 1.79 24.32
C GLU A 47 -6.25 1.96 24.02
N GLU A 48 -6.60 3.17 23.60
CA GLU A 48 -7.68 3.39 22.67
C GLU A 48 -7.38 2.39 21.56
N GLU A 49 -7.91 1.18 21.72
CA GLU A 49 -8.34 0.38 20.60
C GLU A 49 -9.27 1.33 19.87
N GLU A 50 -8.69 2.11 18.94
CA GLU A 50 -9.41 2.65 17.81
C GLU A 50 -10.02 1.40 17.16
N GLU A 51 -11.23 1.05 17.62
CA GLU A 51 -12.18 0.29 16.84
C GLU A 51 -12.40 1.16 15.60
N GLU A 52 -11.49 1.01 14.62
CA GLU A 52 -11.75 1.45 13.25
C GLU A 52 -13.01 0.68 12.85
N GLU A 53 -14.16 1.34 13.00
CA GLU A 53 -15.41 0.96 12.35
C GLU A 53 -15.04 0.85 10.87
N GLU A 54 -14.82 -0.38 10.41
CA GLU A 54 -14.42 -0.67 9.04
C GLU A 54 -15.60 -0.28 8.15
N GLU A 55 -15.69 0.99 7.78
CA GLU A 55 -16.78 1.54 6.98
C GLU A 55 -16.88 0.70 5.72
N ALA A 56 -18.02 0.02 5.55
CA ALA A 56 -18.22 -0.89 4.43
C ALA A 56 -18.00 -0.16 3.11
N LEU A 57 -16.88 -0.46 2.44
CA LEU A 57 -16.50 0.20 1.20
C LEU A 57 -17.57 -0.03 0.13
N VAL A 58 -18.17 1.06 -0.36
CA VAL A 58 -19.17 1.00 -1.42
C VAL A 58 -18.49 1.11 -2.78
N ARG A 59 -18.78 0.16 -3.68
CA ARG A 59 -18.32 0.24 -5.07
C ARG A 59 -18.97 1.44 -5.77
N VAL A 60 -18.16 2.45 -6.10
CA VAL A 60 -18.61 3.67 -6.79
C VAL A 60 -18.59 3.59 -8.32
N GLY A 61 -17.99 2.54 -8.90
CA GLY A 61 -17.93 2.43 -10.35
C GLY A 61 -17.16 1.25 -10.91
N VAL A 62 -17.00 1.29 -12.23
CA VAL A 62 -16.22 0.33 -13.04
C VAL A 62 -15.43 1.13 -14.05
N VAL A 63 -14.15 0.81 -14.20
CA VAL A 63 -13.32 1.38 -15.26
C VAL A 63 -13.87 0.90 -16.61
N SER A 64 -14.33 1.84 -17.44
CA SER A 64 -14.85 1.54 -18.78
C SER A 64 -13.75 1.41 -19.83
N ARG A 65 -12.65 2.16 -19.67
CA ARG A 65 -11.53 2.17 -20.61
C ARG A 65 -10.23 2.61 -19.93
N LEU A 66 -9.13 2.02 -20.37
CA LEU A 66 -7.78 2.47 -20.04
C LEU A 66 -7.12 3.08 -21.28
N LEU A 67 -6.52 4.25 -21.09
CA LEU A 67 -5.85 5.01 -22.14
C LEU A 67 -4.44 5.34 -21.66
N VAL A 68 -3.44 5.03 -22.48
CA VAL A 68 -2.04 5.39 -22.24
C VAL A 68 -1.64 6.43 -23.30
N HIS A 69 -1.11 7.56 -22.88
CA HIS A 69 -0.61 8.62 -23.76
C HIS A 69 0.92 8.62 -23.74
N PRO A 70 1.60 7.80 -24.57
CA PRO A 70 3.05 7.68 -24.49
C PRO A 70 3.79 8.98 -24.84
N LEU A 71 3.21 9.80 -25.73
CA LEU A 71 3.67 11.14 -26.07
C LEU A 71 2.80 12.21 -25.39
N LYS A 72 3.41 13.19 -24.74
CA LYS A 72 2.68 14.32 -24.14
C LYS A 72 1.90 15.08 -25.21
N SER A 73 0.59 15.18 -25.02
CA SER A 73 -0.37 15.77 -25.97
C SER A 73 -0.54 15.00 -27.29
N GLY A 74 0.01 13.79 -27.38
CA GLY A 74 -0.17 12.88 -28.49
C GLY A 74 -1.40 11.99 -28.38
N THR A 75 -1.61 11.17 -29.40
CA THR A 75 -2.70 10.20 -29.51
C THR A 75 -2.64 9.19 -28.37
N ALA A 76 -3.81 8.86 -27.80
CA ALA A 76 -3.95 7.82 -26.79
C ALA A 76 -3.91 6.42 -27.41
N VAL A 77 -3.27 5.49 -26.73
CA VAL A 77 -3.36 4.05 -27.01
C VAL A 77 -4.36 3.44 -26.03
N SER A 78 -5.41 2.83 -26.57
CA SER A 78 -6.42 2.13 -25.79
C SER A 78 -5.93 0.73 -25.43
N VAL A 79 -5.96 0.40 -24.14
CA VAL A 79 -5.48 -0.89 -23.63
C VAL A 79 -6.55 -1.56 -22.76
N THR A 80 -6.49 -2.88 -22.66
CA THR A 80 -7.41 -3.68 -21.83
C THR A 80 -6.89 -3.86 -20.40
N ARG A 81 -5.58 -3.70 -20.21
CA ARG A 81 -4.88 -3.78 -18.93
C ARG A 81 -3.69 -2.83 -18.95
N ALA A 82 -3.28 -2.37 -17.79
CA ALA A 82 -2.05 -1.60 -17.59
C ALA A 82 -1.49 -1.89 -16.21
N GLU A 83 -0.16 -1.80 -16.08
CA GLU A 83 0.53 -1.80 -14.80
C GLU A 83 0.46 -0.38 -14.22
N CYS A 84 0.06 -0.25 -12.95
CA CYS A 84 0.14 1.01 -12.24
C CYS A 84 1.55 1.17 -11.66
N GLN A 85 2.29 2.17 -12.13
CA GLN A 85 3.58 2.57 -11.58
C GLN A 85 3.45 3.89 -10.84
N GLU A 86 4.46 4.23 -10.03
CA GLU A 86 4.51 5.50 -9.29
C GLU A 86 4.35 6.73 -10.21
N LEU A 87 4.92 6.67 -11.42
CA LEU A 87 4.89 7.75 -12.39
C LEU A 87 3.71 7.70 -13.37
N GLY A 88 2.89 6.65 -13.35
CA GLY A 88 1.74 6.50 -14.24
C GLY A 88 1.52 5.08 -14.75
N LEU A 89 0.66 4.97 -15.77
CA LEU A 89 0.31 3.68 -16.38
C LEU A 89 1.40 3.18 -17.32
N ARG A 90 1.64 1.87 -17.30
CA ARG A 90 2.52 1.18 -18.25
C ARG A 90 1.79 0.03 -18.95
N PHE A 91 2.06 -0.13 -20.24
CA PHE A 91 1.60 -1.26 -21.03
C PHE A 91 2.73 -1.74 -21.95
N GLY A 92 3.36 -2.86 -21.60
CA GLY A 92 4.51 -3.38 -22.35
C GLY A 92 5.68 -2.39 -22.33
N GLU A 93 6.05 -1.87 -23.51
CA GLU A 93 7.09 -0.85 -23.69
C GLU A 93 6.55 0.59 -23.63
N LEU A 94 5.23 0.79 -23.57
CA LEU A 94 4.61 2.11 -23.47
C LEU A 94 4.46 2.54 -22.01
N GLN A 95 4.84 3.77 -21.71
CA GLN A 95 4.67 4.41 -20.41
C GLN A 95 3.95 5.74 -20.59
N ASP A 96 3.01 6.07 -19.70
CA ASP A 96 2.23 7.29 -19.80
C ASP A 96 3.13 8.54 -19.71
N ARG A 97 3.01 9.41 -20.70
CA ARG A 97 3.70 10.72 -20.85
C ARG A 97 5.22 10.64 -20.74
N HIS A 98 5.80 9.51 -21.11
CA HIS A 98 7.24 9.29 -21.04
C HIS A 98 8.03 10.04 -22.13
N TRP A 99 7.35 10.41 -23.24
CA TRP A 99 7.93 11.20 -24.32
C TRP A 99 7.37 12.62 -24.36
N LEU A 100 8.21 13.57 -24.77
CA LEU A 100 7.89 14.99 -24.86
C LEU A 100 8.51 15.60 -26.11
N VAL A 101 7.75 16.47 -26.79
CA VAL A 101 8.29 17.34 -27.83
C VAL A 101 8.81 18.62 -27.21
N VAL A 102 10.01 19.01 -27.60
CA VAL A 102 10.72 20.19 -27.09
C VAL A 102 11.28 20.99 -28.26
N THR A 103 11.35 22.30 -28.10
CA THR A 103 12.09 23.19 -29.01
C THR A 103 13.59 23.07 -28.77
N GLU A 104 14.39 23.59 -29.70
CA GLU A 104 15.86 23.68 -29.54
C GLU A 104 16.26 24.45 -28.26
N ASP A 105 15.46 25.44 -27.84
CA ASP A 105 15.68 26.20 -26.60
C ASP A 105 15.26 25.47 -25.29
N GLY A 106 14.92 24.18 -25.36
CA GLY A 106 14.50 23.38 -24.19
C GLY A 106 13.10 23.67 -23.64
N HIS A 107 12.25 24.35 -24.42
CA HIS A 107 10.86 24.59 -24.04
C HIS A 107 9.94 23.46 -24.50
N MET A 108 9.03 23.04 -23.63
CA MET A 108 8.02 22.04 -23.99
C MET A 108 7.03 22.58 -25.03
N VAL A 109 6.69 21.71 -25.99
CA VAL A 109 5.57 21.92 -26.92
C VAL A 109 4.40 21.05 -26.47
N THR A 110 3.22 21.67 -26.35
CA THR A 110 1.99 21.03 -25.86
C THR A 110 0.86 21.23 -26.84
N GLY A 111 -0.19 20.42 -26.72
CA GLY A 111 -1.40 20.52 -27.56
C GLY A 111 -2.13 21.87 -27.47
N ARG A 112 -1.83 22.69 -26.46
CA ARG A 112 -2.34 24.08 -26.38
C ARG A 112 -1.62 25.03 -27.34
N GLN A 113 -0.34 24.77 -27.62
CA GLN A 113 0.46 25.55 -28.56
C GLN A 113 0.31 24.98 -29.97
N GLU A 114 0.36 23.66 -30.11
CA GLU A 114 0.20 22.95 -31.38
C GLU A 114 -0.89 21.86 -31.26
N PRO A 115 -2.15 22.19 -31.54
CA PRO A 115 -3.26 21.25 -31.44
C PRO A 115 -3.11 20.01 -32.32
N ARG A 116 -2.36 20.08 -33.44
CA ARG A 116 -2.15 18.92 -34.32
C ARG A 116 -1.33 17.81 -33.68
N LEU A 117 -0.66 18.07 -32.54
CA LEU A 117 0.03 17.03 -31.77
C LEU A 117 -0.89 15.87 -31.39
N VAL A 118 -2.20 16.12 -31.21
CA VAL A 118 -3.16 15.06 -30.88
C VAL A 118 -3.34 14.02 -31.99
N LEU A 119 -2.87 14.32 -33.20
CA LEU A 119 -2.91 13.41 -34.36
C LEU A 119 -1.62 12.60 -34.49
N VAL A 120 -0.59 12.92 -33.70
CA VAL A 120 0.68 12.21 -33.69
C VAL A 120 0.55 10.98 -32.80
N SER A 121 0.84 9.81 -33.35
CA SER A 121 0.84 8.53 -32.65
C SER A 121 2.26 8.07 -32.39
N LEU A 122 2.48 7.48 -31.22
CA LEU A 122 3.78 6.94 -30.80
C LEU A 122 3.57 5.50 -30.36
N THR A 123 4.32 4.58 -30.98
CA THR A 123 4.37 3.18 -30.57
C THR A 123 5.81 2.77 -30.27
N CYS A 124 5.97 1.77 -29.41
CA CYS A 124 7.27 1.17 -29.08
C CYS A 124 7.20 -0.31 -29.45
N GLU A 125 8.13 -0.77 -30.28
CA GLU A 125 8.24 -2.17 -30.67
C GLU A 125 9.72 -2.57 -30.77
N GLY A 126 10.13 -3.54 -29.97
CA GLY A 126 11.48 -4.12 -30.06
C GLY A 126 12.57 -3.11 -29.73
N GLY A 127 12.35 -2.28 -28.70
CA GLY A 127 13.29 -1.23 -28.29
C GLY A 127 13.40 -0.04 -29.25
N HIS A 128 12.52 0.05 -30.25
CA HIS A 128 12.44 1.17 -31.18
C HIS A 128 11.13 1.93 -31.00
N VAL A 129 11.21 3.25 -31.06
CA VAL A 129 10.07 4.15 -31.13
C VAL A 129 9.71 4.36 -32.59
N ARG A 130 8.41 4.32 -32.89
CA ARG A 130 7.84 4.76 -34.16
C ARG A 130 6.89 5.92 -33.91
N LEU A 131 7.11 7.02 -34.61
CA LEU A 131 6.29 8.22 -34.57
C LEU A 131 5.64 8.43 -35.93
N SER A 132 4.32 8.53 -35.96
CA SER A 132 3.55 8.73 -37.18
C SER A 132 2.46 9.77 -36.99
N GLY A 133 2.03 10.39 -38.08
CA GLY A 133 1.00 11.41 -38.08
C GLY A 133 0.53 11.71 -39.50
N PRO A 134 -0.50 12.56 -39.67
CA PRO A 134 -0.98 12.94 -40.98
C PRO A 134 0.09 13.72 -41.76
N GLU A 135 0.27 13.39 -43.04
CA GLU A 135 1.18 14.09 -43.97
C GLU A 135 2.66 14.10 -43.53
N MET A 136 3.08 13.18 -42.67
CA MET A 136 4.49 13.01 -42.28
C MET A 136 5.00 11.60 -42.61
N GLU A 137 6.27 11.50 -42.98
CA GLU A 137 6.98 10.24 -43.04
C GLU A 137 7.14 9.67 -41.62
N GLU A 138 7.05 8.34 -41.50
CA GLU A 138 7.22 7.68 -40.21
C GLU A 138 8.65 7.82 -39.71
N LEU A 139 8.81 8.41 -38.52
CA LEU A 139 10.11 8.55 -37.88
C LEU A 139 10.37 7.35 -36.96
N ARG A 140 11.54 6.72 -37.09
CA ARG A 140 11.96 5.58 -36.27
C ARG A 140 13.30 5.84 -35.60
N PHE A 141 13.40 5.55 -34.30
CA PHE A 141 14.64 5.70 -33.54
C PHE A 141 14.70 4.74 -32.34
N PRO A 142 15.89 4.35 -31.85
CA PRO A 142 16.01 3.50 -30.68
C PRO A 142 15.58 4.25 -29.41
N VAL A 143 14.92 3.54 -28.48
CA VAL A 143 14.49 4.08 -27.17
C VAL A 143 15.69 4.53 -26.34
N LYS A 144 16.76 3.73 -26.34
CA LYS A 144 18.01 4.05 -25.63
C LYS A 144 18.99 4.71 -26.60
N GLN A 145 19.35 5.95 -26.29
CA GLN A 145 20.37 6.72 -27.00
C GLN A 145 21.44 7.15 -25.99
N PRO A 146 22.43 6.28 -25.70
CA PRO A 146 23.41 6.53 -24.64
C PRO A 146 24.26 7.79 -24.91
N ASP A 147 24.52 8.07 -26.19
CA ASP A 147 25.34 9.22 -26.62
C ASP A 147 24.49 10.42 -27.06
N GLY A 148 23.19 10.42 -26.76
CA GLY A 148 22.29 11.52 -27.11
C GLY A 148 22.61 12.80 -26.32
N PRO A 149 22.38 13.99 -26.91
CA PRO A 149 22.54 15.25 -26.18
C PRO A 149 21.54 15.30 -25.02
N VAL A 150 22.05 15.56 -23.82
CA VAL A 150 21.21 15.81 -22.64
C VAL A 150 20.81 17.27 -22.64
N MET A 151 19.50 17.54 -22.70
CA MET A 151 18.94 18.88 -22.67
C MET A 151 18.15 19.11 -21.38
N ASP A 152 18.44 20.21 -20.69
CA ASP A 152 17.62 20.65 -19.56
C ASP A 152 16.28 21.17 -20.07
N CYS A 153 15.21 20.42 -19.79
CA CYS A 153 13.88 20.72 -20.26
C CYS A 153 13.11 21.44 -19.14
N ARG A 154 12.66 22.68 -19.42
CA ARG A 154 11.80 23.41 -18.47
C ARG A 154 10.38 22.87 -18.49
N SER A 155 10.14 21.77 -17.78
CA SER A 155 8.79 21.30 -17.52
C SER A 155 8.15 22.15 -16.43
N ARG A 156 7.28 23.08 -16.83
CA ARG A 156 6.41 23.79 -15.88
C ARG A 156 5.29 22.84 -15.47
N TYR A 157 5.60 21.87 -14.61
CA TYR A 157 4.57 21.09 -13.94
C TYR A 157 3.70 22.04 -13.10
N MET A 158 2.39 21.83 -13.11
CA MET A 158 1.48 22.50 -12.18
C MET A 158 1.99 22.21 -10.77
N ARG A 159 2.33 23.26 -10.00
CA ARG A 159 2.33 23.15 -8.54
C ARG A 159 0.89 22.84 -8.15
N PHE A 160 0.63 21.58 -7.80
CA PHE A 160 -0.51 21.27 -6.96
C PHE A 160 -0.11 21.74 -5.56
N ASN A 161 -0.59 22.93 -5.18
CA ASN A 161 -0.73 23.22 -3.76
C ASN A 161 -1.89 22.32 -3.30
N LEU A 162 -1.57 21.21 -2.64
CA LEU A 162 -2.50 20.51 -1.77
C LEU A 162 -2.66 21.33 -0.49
#